data_AF-A0A0G0QFS8-F1
#
_entry.id   AF-A0A0G0QFS8-F1
#
_cell.length_a   1.000
_cell.length_b   1.000
_cell.length_c   1.000
_cell.angle_alpha   90.00
_cell.angle_beta   90.00
_cell.angle_gamma   90.00
#
_symmetry.space_group_name_H-M   'P 1'
#
loop_
_entity.id
_entity.type
_entity.pdbx_description
1 polymer ?
#
loop_
_entity_poly.entity_id
_entity_poly.type
_entity_poly.pdbx_seq_one_letter_code
_entity_poly.pdbx_strand_id
1 'polypeptide(L)'
;MRFKNFSLKKPGINFPHSARAKKKVWYALGAFILLLFLWGISALGAFRPFLFNIPQITGWPGTERTYLLLFQNNTELRPTGGFITAYALLNFKNGIPSGLSFYDVYSQIDDHPYVSPPYPLDVLLEKDSKTYNGHSFRDANFNPDFTVAKDDILQFFHLTYPDINPNGMFAINFSVLEDLVNLYGPFKIGKQELTKENLFESLENNVSDIDRHNVNALNTRKDIIKEFGQIVLRKMVLNPWKWRSLSELLVQELNHKDILLVFENKFLAKKIAQKNWDGHWPINDARHKIDRLIVNIANYGGMKSDRYLTHEVHYTIEITNRKDQDGKPLVYGDLEINLRHLGGYNTPLSGDYTGYLRVFLPPGTSLIESLSGQSGDVSLNGYAGWGDFITLHPGEQQTFKYRFKLNADYFLNDAYVLNIIKQPGTLNDFYDVNIKAPLGKKISGNQWENHENVAFYRGFLNQDLELELKFSEDEFGPRLFDQKNAALNIITLSFAESLDTSGATDPLNYQIADLDVNEPGITDSLIIDFIEVDEGTIRIYTKGMTIQPEEHFSVSMRNIRDRNGNYINPNPRAVTVVQRLE
;
A
#
# COMPACT_ATOMS: atom_id res chain seq x y z
N MET A 1 50.52 61.89 31.70
CA MET A 1 50.75 60.76 32.63
C MET A 1 50.44 59.47 31.87
N ARG A 2 51.37 58.50 31.87
CA ARG A 2 51.42 57.32 30.96
C ARG A 2 50.30 56.30 31.19
N PHE A 3 49.78 55.73 30.09
CA PHE A 3 48.98 54.50 30.07
C PHE A 3 49.83 53.30 30.55
N LYS A 4 49.30 52.51 31.48
CA LYS A 4 49.86 51.20 31.90
C LYS A 4 49.21 50.09 31.05
N ASN A 5 50.04 49.39 30.27
CA ASN A 5 49.69 48.16 29.57
C ASN A 5 49.41 47.02 30.56
N PHE A 6 48.23 46.41 30.48
CA PHE A 6 47.98 45.09 31.06
C PHE A 6 48.20 44.02 29.99
N SER A 7 49.24 43.21 30.17
CA SER A 7 49.55 42.04 29.35
C SER A 7 48.73 40.83 29.84
N LEU A 8 47.89 40.28 28.98
CA LEU A 8 47.20 39.01 29.19
C LEU A 8 48.19 37.85 28.99
N LYS A 9 48.53 37.13 30.07
CA LYS A 9 49.25 35.84 30.00
C LYS A 9 48.37 34.81 29.29
N LYS A 10 48.84 34.27 28.16
CA LYS A 10 48.25 33.07 27.52
C LYS A 10 48.48 31.85 28.42
N PRO A 11 47.47 30.99 28.66
CA PRO A 11 47.70 29.72 29.33
C PRO A 11 48.47 28.79 28.38
N GLY A 12 49.71 28.44 28.77
CA GLY A 12 50.52 27.47 28.04
C GLY A 12 49.99 26.05 28.29
N ILE A 13 49.61 25.35 27.22
CA ILE A 13 49.32 23.91 27.28
C ILE A 13 50.66 23.19 27.45
N ASN A 14 50.94 22.70 28.66
CA ASN A 14 52.15 21.93 28.96
C ASN A 14 52.07 20.54 28.34
N PHE A 15 52.84 20.29 27.28
CA PHE A 15 53.02 18.95 26.72
C PHE A 15 54.00 18.13 27.58
N PRO A 16 53.74 16.84 27.83
CA PRO A 16 54.61 16.02 28.66
C PRO A 16 56.00 15.80 28.03
N HIS A 17 57.05 15.97 28.83
CA HIS A 17 58.46 15.92 28.38
C HIS A 17 59.03 14.50 28.17
N SER A 18 58.40 13.44 28.71
CA SER A 18 58.92 12.06 28.57
C SER A 18 58.27 11.28 27.41
N ALA A 19 59.07 10.46 26.70
CA ALA A 19 58.61 9.66 25.57
C ALA A 19 57.43 8.72 25.92
N ARG A 20 57.39 8.21 27.15
CA ARG A 20 56.32 7.34 27.66
C ARG A 20 55.01 8.11 27.88
N ALA A 21 55.07 9.37 28.32
CA ALA A 21 53.90 10.22 28.49
C ALA A 21 53.37 10.74 27.15
N LYS A 22 54.24 11.05 26.18
CA LYS A 22 53.83 11.34 24.80
C LYS A 22 53.08 10.15 24.16
N LYS A 23 53.56 8.91 24.33
CA LYS A 23 52.85 7.71 23.87
C LYS A 23 51.46 7.57 24.49
N LYS A 24 51.30 7.83 25.79
CA LYS A 24 49.99 7.82 26.46
C LYS A 24 49.02 8.85 25.88
N VAL A 25 49.49 10.05 25.56
CA VAL A 25 48.67 11.08 24.89
C VAL A 25 48.22 10.60 23.50
N TRP A 26 49.11 10.00 22.72
CA TRP A 26 48.75 9.43 21.41
C TRP A 26 47.76 8.26 21.51
N TYR A 27 47.90 7.38 22.51
CA TYR A 27 46.93 6.31 22.75
C TYR A 27 45.57 6.86 23.20
N ALA A 28 45.56 7.86 24.08
CA ALA A 28 44.32 8.51 24.51
C ALA A 28 43.62 9.22 23.34
N LEU A 29 44.38 9.91 22.49
CA LEU A 29 43.87 10.55 21.28
C LEU A 29 43.34 9.51 20.28
N GLY A 30 44.08 8.42 20.05
CA GLY A 30 43.65 7.33 19.19
C GLY A 30 42.38 6.63 19.71
N ALA A 31 42.29 6.37 21.02
CA ALA A 31 41.10 5.82 21.65
C ALA A 31 39.91 6.78 21.57
N PHE A 32 40.13 8.09 21.75
CA PHE A 32 39.10 9.11 21.60
C PHE A 32 38.58 9.19 20.15
N ILE A 33 39.48 9.19 19.16
CA ILE A 33 39.10 9.16 17.73
C ILE A 33 38.31 7.88 17.42
N LEU A 34 38.76 6.73 17.93
CA LEU A 34 38.05 5.46 17.76
C LEU A 34 36.66 5.49 18.41
N LEU A 35 36.54 6.02 19.63
CA LEU A 35 35.25 6.17 20.31
C LEU A 35 34.32 7.13 19.58
N LEU A 36 34.83 8.24 19.04
CA LEU A 36 34.07 9.16 18.19
C LEU A 36 33.60 8.48 16.89
N PHE A 37 34.46 7.68 16.27
CA PHE A 37 34.13 6.92 15.06
C PHE A 37 33.06 5.86 15.35
N LEU A 38 33.21 5.08 16.43
CA LEU A 38 32.23 4.10 16.88
C LEU A 38 30.91 4.76 17.27
N TRP A 39 30.97 5.92 17.94
CA TRP A 39 29.79 6.72 18.25
C TRP A 39 29.10 7.21 16.97
N GLY A 40 29.85 7.72 15.98
CA GLY A 40 29.30 8.13 14.69
C GLY A 40 28.60 6.99 13.95
N ILE A 41 29.22 5.80 13.87
CA ILE A 41 28.57 4.59 13.35
C ILE A 41 27.32 4.24 14.15
N SER A 42 27.40 4.36 15.48
CA SER A 42 26.26 4.07 16.34
C SER A 42 25.09 5.02 16.06
N ALA A 43 25.39 6.31 15.94
CA ALA A 43 24.46 7.42 15.72
C ALA A 43 23.80 7.39 14.34
N LEU A 44 24.45 6.80 13.32
CA LEU A 44 23.81 6.53 12.02
C LEU A 44 22.63 5.57 12.11
N GLY A 45 22.53 4.76 13.19
CA GLY A 45 21.38 3.88 13.45
C GLY A 45 20.93 3.09 12.22
N ALA A 46 19.71 3.34 11.75
CA ALA A 46 19.13 2.64 10.60
C ALA A 46 19.80 2.99 9.26
N PHE A 47 20.49 4.14 9.16
CA PHE A 47 21.24 4.55 7.96
C PHE A 47 22.68 4.03 7.89
N ARG A 48 23.11 3.17 8.84
CA ARG A 48 24.45 2.52 8.79
C ARG A 48 24.80 1.90 7.42
N PRO A 49 23.87 1.24 6.68
CA PRO A 49 24.18 0.71 5.35
C PRO A 49 24.66 1.77 4.34
N PHE A 50 24.38 3.05 4.58
CA PHE A 50 24.75 4.18 3.72
C PHE A 50 26.01 4.92 4.18
N LEU A 51 26.75 4.44 5.19
CA LEU A 51 27.97 5.08 5.69
C LEU A 51 28.98 5.40 4.57
N PHE A 52 29.22 4.45 3.66
CA PHE A 52 30.14 4.63 2.53
C PHE A 52 29.56 5.49 1.39
N ASN A 53 28.29 5.86 1.48
CA ASN A 53 27.61 6.73 0.52
C ASN A 53 27.64 8.21 0.91
N ILE A 54 27.96 8.53 2.18
CA ILE A 54 28.05 9.91 2.68
C ILE A 54 28.91 10.81 1.76
N PRO A 55 30.09 10.38 1.26
CA PRO A 55 30.87 11.16 0.30
C PRO A 55 30.07 11.58 -0.95
N GLN A 56 29.36 10.64 -1.56
CA GLN A 56 28.57 10.91 -2.78
C GLN A 56 27.36 11.81 -2.48
N ILE A 57 26.70 11.60 -1.35
CA ILE A 57 25.51 12.36 -0.91
C ILE A 57 25.89 13.80 -0.54
N THR A 58 27.00 14.00 0.17
CA THR A 58 27.36 15.32 0.72
C THR A 58 28.37 16.09 -0.14
N GLY A 59 28.89 15.46 -1.18
CA GLY A 59 29.91 16.02 -2.06
C GLY A 59 31.33 15.98 -1.48
N TRP A 60 31.57 15.22 -0.40
CA TRP A 60 32.91 15.05 0.14
C TRP A 60 33.76 14.07 -0.70
N PRO A 61 35.07 14.34 -0.92
CA PRO A 61 35.74 15.61 -0.79
C PRO A 61 35.59 16.46 -2.08
N GLY A 62 35.50 17.78 -1.93
CA GLY A 62 35.77 18.74 -3.00
C GLY A 62 34.69 18.93 -4.08
N THR A 63 33.48 18.39 -3.91
CA THR A 63 32.35 18.65 -4.80
C THR A 63 31.21 19.36 -4.06
N GLU A 64 30.39 20.08 -4.81
CA GLU A 64 29.16 20.68 -4.31
C GLU A 64 27.98 19.76 -4.67
N ARG A 65 26.98 19.73 -3.78
CA ARG A 65 25.72 19.02 -4.03
C ARG A 65 24.55 19.93 -3.76
N THR A 66 23.55 19.90 -4.62
CA THR A 66 22.30 20.61 -4.43
C THR A 66 21.15 19.60 -4.48
N TYR A 67 20.23 19.70 -3.54
CA TYR A 67 19.03 18.86 -3.49
C TYR A 67 17.78 19.74 -3.52
N LEU A 68 16.80 19.33 -4.31
CA LEU A 68 15.47 19.94 -4.31
C LEU A 68 14.59 19.22 -3.28
N LEU A 69 14.13 19.95 -2.28
CA LEU A 69 13.23 19.43 -1.24
C LEU A 69 11.82 19.91 -1.58
N LEU A 70 10.85 19.00 -1.61
CA LEU A 70 9.43 19.29 -1.79
C LEU A 70 8.71 19.07 -0.46
N PHE A 71 7.91 20.03 -0.04
CA PHE A 71 7.05 19.92 1.13
C PHE A 71 5.61 19.72 0.68
N GLN A 72 5.10 18.52 0.91
CA GLN A 72 3.80 18.07 0.42
C GLN A 72 2.76 18.06 1.54
N ASN A 73 1.59 18.62 1.27
CA ASN A 73 0.46 18.57 2.19
C ASN A 73 -0.40 17.35 1.84
N ASN A 74 -0.25 16.25 2.57
CA ASN A 74 -1.01 15.03 2.34
C ASN A 74 -2.48 15.11 2.78
N THR A 75 -2.90 16.21 3.41
CA THR A 75 -4.33 16.48 3.66
C THR A 75 -5.06 17.06 2.45
N GLU A 76 -4.30 17.48 1.44
CA GLU A 76 -4.79 17.77 0.09
C GLU A 76 -4.04 16.82 -0.86
N LEU A 77 -4.49 15.57 -0.90
CA LEU A 77 -3.73 14.45 -1.43
C LEU A 77 -3.41 14.64 -2.92
N ARG A 78 -2.19 14.28 -3.29
CA ARG A 78 -1.73 14.17 -4.67
C ARG A 78 -1.07 12.81 -4.86
N PRO A 79 -0.88 12.36 -6.11
CA PRO A 79 -0.43 11.01 -6.41
C PRO A 79 0.85 10.55 -5.71
N THR A 80 1.77 11.47 -5.42
CA THR A 80 3.09 11.18 -4.84
C THR A 80 3.29 11.71 -3.43
N GLY A 81 2.21 12.03 -2.70
CA GLY A 81 2.31 12.33 -1.26
C GLY A 81 1.60 13.59 -0.79
N GLY A 82 1.00 14.37 -1.69
CA GLY A 82 0.26 15.59 -1.32
C GLY A 82 0.56 16.80 -2.19
N PHE A 83 -0.23 17.85 -1.99
CA PHE A 83 -0.07 19.12 -2.69
C PHE A 83 1.27 19.78 -2.36
N ILE A 84 2.07 20.11 -3.38
CA ILE A 84 3.37 20.77 -3.18
C ILE A 84 3.11 22.20 -2.70
N THR A 85 3.26 22.43 -1.40
CA THR A 85 2.93 23.72 -0.78
C THR A 85 4.14 24.66 -0.77
N ALA A 86 5.33 24.09 -0.65
CA ALA A 86 6.61 24.80 -0.63
C ALA A 86 7.73 23.91 -1.14
N TYR A 87 8.86 24.51 -1.50
CA TYR A 87 10.08 23.78 -1.85
C TYR A 87 11.32 24.47 -1.27
N ALA A 88 12.43 23.75 -1.21
CA ALA A 88 13.70 24.32 -0.80
C ALA A 88 14.89 23.76 -1.57
N LEU A 89 15.96 24.55 -1.64
CA LEU A 89 17.25 24.12 -2.17
C LEU A 89 18.24 23.92 -1.01
N LEU A 90 18.64 22.66 -0.80
CA LEU A 90 19.64 22.28 0.19
C LEU A 90 20.99 22.13 -0.50
N ASN A 91 21.95 22.97 -0.13
CA ASN A 91 23.30 22.96 -0.69
C ASN A 91 24.30 22.35 0.30
N PHE A 92 25.20 21.54 -0.22
CA PHE A 92 26.38 21.05 0.46
C PHE A 92 27.62 21.54 -0.27
N LYS A 93 28.63 21.92 0.52
CA LYS A 93 29.96 22.24 0.03
C LYS A 93 30.98 21.43 0.80
N ASN A 94 31.72 20.57 0.09
CA ASN A 94 32.76 19.74 0.69
C ASN A 94 32.26 18.99 1.94
N GLY A 95 31.15 18.26 1.82
CA GLY A 95 30.61 17.45 2.91
C GLY A 95 29.75 18.20 3.94
N ILE A 96 29.71 19.53 3.90
CA ILE A 96 29.07 20.36 4.94
C ILE A 96 27.87 21.09 4.33
N PRO A 97 26.68 21.09 4.97
CA PRO A 97 25.57 21.94 4.57
C PRO A 97 26.01 23.41 4.49
N SER A 98 25.93 24.01 3.30
CA SER A 98 26.37 25.39 3.03
C SER A 98 25.21 26.37 2.98
N GLY A 99 23.97 25.90 2.79
CA GLY A 99 22.78 26.74 2.83
C GLY A 99 21.50 25.96 2.60
N LEU A 100 20.38 26.53 3.07
CA LEU A 100 19.04 26.07 2.79
C LEU A 100 18.15 27.28 2.46
N SER A 101 17.64 27.30 1.24
CA SER A 101 16.78 28.37 0.74
C SER A 101 15.36 27.86 0.58
N PHE A 102 14.40 28.43 1.31
CA PHE A 102 12.98 28.08 1.23
C PHE A 102 12.24 29.01 0.29
N TYR A 103 11.31 28.43 -0.47
CA TYR A 103 10.52 29.11 -1.49
C TYR A 103 9.06 28.67 -1.44
N ASP A 104 8.18 29.62 -1.73
CA ASP A 104 6.75 29.42 -1.84
C ASP A 104 6.38 28.91 -3.24
N VAL A 105 5.42 27.99 -3.33
CA VAL A 105 5.03 27.40 -4.62
C VAL A 105 4.30 28.39 -5.55
N TYR A 106 3.70 29.46 -5.02
CA TYR A 106 3.01 30.51 -5.79
C TYR A 106 3.92 31.72 -6.05
N SER A 107 5.24 31.56 -5.86
CA SER A 107 6.22 32.58 -6.20
C SER A 107 6.57 32.55 -7.69
N GLN A 108 7.75 33.03 -8.07
CA GLN A 108 8.26 33.01 -9.44
C GLN A 108 8.29 31.63 -10.11
N ILE A 109 8.11 30.53 -9.37
CA ILE A 109 8.03 29.18 -9.95
C ILE A 109 6.70 28.90 -10.66
N ASP A 110 5.65 29.66 -10.34
CA ASP A 110 4.32 29.56 -10.95
C ASP A 110 4.12 30.62 -12.05
N ASP A 111 5.09 31.53 -12.23
CA ASP A 111 5.09 32.58 -13.24
C ASP A 111 5.71 32.05 -14.54
N HIS A 112 4.94 31.22 -15.25
CA HIS A 112 5.33 30.64 -16.53
C HIS A 112 4.20 30.73 -17.56
N PRO A 113 4.50 30.61 -18.87
CA PRO A 113 3.47 30.54 -19.91
C PRO A 113 2.52 29.36 -19.69
N TYR A 114 1.29 29.48 -20.18
CA TYR A 114 0.28 28.41 -20.09
C TYR A 114 0.83 27.06 -20.60
N VAL A 115 0.68 26.02 -19.78
CA VAL A 115 0.98 24.64 -20.15
C VAL A 115 -0.32 23.86 -20.09
N SER A 116 -0.65 23.15 -21.17
CA SER A 116 -1.89 22.37 -21.22
C SER A 116 -1.88 21.29 -20.12
N PRO A 117 -2.89 21.25 -19.25
CA PRO A 117 -2.98 20.26 -18.21
C PRO A 117 -3.43 18.90 -18.73
N PRO A 118 -3.07 17.79 -18.04
CA PRO A 118 -3.70 16.50 -18.23
C PRO A 118 -5.23 16.59 -18.07
N TYR A 119 -5.96 15.77 -18.83
CA TYR A 119 -7.43 15.82 -18.89
C TYR A 119 -8.14 15.92 -17.52
N PRO A 120 -7.78 15.14 -16.47
CA PRO A 120 -8.45 15.27 -15.18
C PRO A 120 -8.17 16.62 -14.49
N LEU A 121 -6.95 17.15 -14.62
CA LEU A 121 -6.62 18.46 -14.07
C LEU A 121 -7.38 19.57 -14.78
N ASP A 122 -7.48 19.48 -16.11
CA ASP A 122 -8.27 20.40 -16.94
C ASP A 122 -9.71 20.47 -16.42
N VAL A 123 -10.41 19.32 -16.36
CA VAL A 123 -11.82 19.28 -15.93
C VAL A 123 -12.04 19.75 -14.48
N LEU A 124 -11.14 19.38 -13.57
CA LEU A 124 -11.36 19.62 -12.14
C LEU A 124 -10.90 21.01 -11.69
N LEU A 125 -9.84 21.56 -12.29
CA LEU A 125 -9.26 22.84 -11.90
C LEU A 125 -9.71 24.00 -12.81
N GLU A 126 -10.13 23.74 -14.05
CA GLU A 126 -10.67 24.78 -14.94
C GLU A 126 -12.00 25.35 -14.44
N LYS A 127 -12.78 24.61 -13.63
CA LYS A 127 -14.00 25.15 -13.00
C LYS A 127 -13.77 26.47 -12.24
N ASP A 128 -12.55 26.70 -11.73
CA ASP A 128 -12.12 27.94 -11.07
C ASP A 128 -11.42 28.94 -12.02
N SER A 129 -11.78 28.92 -13.31
CA SER A 129 -11.17 29.55 -14.52
C SER A 129 -10.60 30.97 -14.44
N LYS A 130 -10.84 31.73 -13.36
CA LYS A 130 -10.21 33.03 -13.15
C LYS A 130 -8.78 32.95 -12.58
N THR A 131 -8.37 31.78 -12.06
CA THR A 131 -7.07 31.64 -11.36
C THR A 131 -6.21 30.47 -11.84
N TYR A 132 -6.75 29.55 -12.64
CA TYR A 132 -6.01 28.39 -13.12
C TYR A 132 -5.31 28.69 -14.46
N ASN A 133 -3.98 28.87 -14.43
CA ASN A 133 -3.14 29.12 -15.61
C ASN A 133 -2.61 27.83 -16.26
N GLY A 134 -3.34 26.72 -16.15
CA GLY A 134 -2.94 25.41 -16.66
C GLY A 134 -2.02 24.64 -15.72
N HIS A 135 -1.33 23.63 -16.25
CA HIS A 135 -0.43 22.78 -15.46
C HIS A 135 0.75 23.58 -14.92
N SER A 136 1.08 23.38 -13.66
CA SER A 136 2.06 24.17 -12.93
C SER A 136 2.90 23.31 -12.00
N PHE A 137 4.01 23.87 -11.49
CA PHE A 137 4.93 23.20 -10.58
C PHE A 137 4.22 22.58 -9.36
N ARG A 138 3.18 23.24 -8.83
CA ARG A 138 2.44 22.78 -7.64
C ARG A 138 1.66 21.48 -7.84
N ASP A 139 1.28 21.18 -9.09
CA ASP A 139 0.56 19.98 -9.50
C ASP A 139 1.40 19.13 -10.49
N ALA A 140 2.71 19.40 -10.61
CA ALA A 140 3.64 18.65 -11.47
C ALA A 140 3.84 17.21 -11.00
N ASN A 141 3.40 16.89 -9.79
CA ASN A 141 3.48 15.55 -9.22
C ASN A 141 2.25 14.67 -9.53
N PHE A 142 1.64 14.89 -10.71
CA PHE A 142 0.45 14.19 -11.22
C PHE A 142 0.70 12.72 -11.58
N ASN A 143 1.91 12.39 -12.05
CA ASN A 143 2.27 11.01 -12.32
C ASN A 143 2.39 10.25 -10.98
N PRO A 144 1.74 9.10 -10.81
CA PRO A 144 1.77 8.38 -9.54
C PRO A 144 3.05 7.59 -9.29
N ASP A 145 3.89 7.39 -10.31
CA ASP A 145 5.27 6.91 -10.15
C ASP A 145 6.17 8.12 -9.87
N PHE A 146 6.73 8.21 -8.66
CA PHE A 146 7.52 9.39 -8.27
C PHE A 146 8.81 9.55 -9.09
N THR A 147 9.36 8.46 -9.63
CA THR A 147 10.56 8.54 -10.49
C THR A 147 10.25 9.18 -11.84
N VAL A 148 9.01 9.05 -12.32
CA VAL A 148 8.53 9.73 -13.52
C VAL A 148 8.05 11.14 -13.19
N ALA A 149 7.30 11.31 -12.09
CA ALA A 149 6.86 12.63 -11.63
C ALA A 149 8.04 13.58 -11.37
N LYS A 150 9.19 13.06 -10.92
CA LYS A 150 10.42 13.83 -10.74
C LYS A 150 10.84 14.55 -12.03
N ASP A 151 10.68 13.93 -13.19
CA ASP A 151 11.06 14.54 -14.47
C ASP A 151 10.12 15.72 -14.81
N ASP A 152 8.81 15.56 -14.60
CA ASP A 152 7.83 16.64 -14.77
C ASP A 152 8.12 17.81 -13.80
N ILE A 153 8.37 17.50 -12.52
CA ILE A 153 8.71 18.50 -11.51
C ILE A 153 9.99 19.25 -11.88
N LEU A 154 11.03 18.56 -12.34
CA LEU A 154 12.28 19.19 -12.79
C LEU A 154 12.07 20.04 -14.04
N GLN A 155 11.21 19.61 -14.97
CA GLN A 155 10.86 20.40 -16.15
C GLN A 155 10.28 21.76 -15.74
N PHE A 156 9.28 21.79 -14.85
CA PHE A 156 8.72 23.03 -14.34
C PHE A 156 9.72 23.84 -13.52
N PHE A 157 10.54 23.18 -12.70
CA PHE A 157 11.59 23.85 -11.93
C PHE A 157 12.59 24.60 -12.84
N HIS A 158 12.99 24.00 -13.95
CA HIS A 158 13.94 24.59 -14.90
C HIS A 158 13.36 25.74 -15.72
N LEU A 159 12.03 25.91 -15.80
CA LEU A 159 11.44 27.12 -16.40
C LEU A 159 11.86 28.38 -15.63
N THR A 160 12.04 28.26 -14.32
CA THR A 160 12.45 29.35 -13.43
C THR A 160 13.94 29.34 -13.13
N TYR A 161 14.55 28.16 -13.01
CA TYR A 161 15.97 27.99 -12.65
C TYR A 161 16.73 27.12 -13.66
N PRO A 162 16.93 27.57 -14.90
CA PRO A 162 17.50 26.74 -15.98
C PRO A 162 18.95 26.29 -15.70
N ASP A 163 19.69 27.03 -14.87
CA ASP A 163 21.10 26.75 -14.57
C ASP A 163 21.30 25.85 -13.34
N ILE A 164 20.24 25.56 -12.57
CA ILE A 164 20.33 24.77 -11.35
C ILE A 164 19.89 23.34 -11.67
N ASN A 165 20.83 22.40 -11.57
CA ASN A 165 20.57 20.97 -11.75
C ASN A 165 20.72 20.24 -10.40
N PRO A 166 19.61 19.94 -9.69
CA PRO A 166 19.67 19.20 -8.44
C PRO A 166 20.30 17.81 -8.64
N ASN A 167 21.14 17.37 -7.69
CA ASN A 167 21.71 16.02 -7.65
C ASN A 167 20.74 14.97 -7.10
N GLY A 168 19.56 15.40 -6.67
CA GLY A 168 18.47 14.57 -6.21
C GLY A 168 17.30 15.41 -5.72
N MET A 169 16.20 14.74 -5.46
CA MET A 169 14.94 15.33 -5.02
C MET A 169 14.39 14.55 -3.82
N PHE A 170 14.00 15.26 -2.76
CA PHE A 170 13.39 14.67 -1.57
C PHE A 170 11.98 15.22 -1.41
N ALA A 171 10.95 14.39 -1.53
CA ALA A 171 9.59 14.76 -1.16
C ALA A 171 9.33 14.37 0.29
N ILE A 172 8.76 15.29 1.06
CA ILE A 172 8.52 15.15 2.50
C ILE A 172 7.11 15.65 2.77
N ASN A 173 6.22 14.79 3.24
CA ASN A 173 4.86 15.19 3.57
C ASN A 173 4.70 15.67 5.02
N PHE A 174 3.49 16.11 5.39
CA PHE A 174 3.24 16.69 6.71
C PHE A 174 3.26 15.67 7.85
N SER A 175 3.02 14.38 7.59
CA SER A 175 3.16 13.31 8.60
C SER A 175 4.56 13.29 9.20
N VAL A 176 5.58 13.45 8.35
CA VAL A 176 6.99 13.55 8.78
C VAL A 176 7.21 14.72 9.72
N LEU A 177 6.58 15.85 9.45
CA LEU A 177 6.71 17.05 10.28
C LEU A 177 6.07 16.82 11.66
N GLU A 178 4.87 16.24 11.70
CA GLU A 178 4.17 15.86 12.94
C GLU A 178 5.04 14.92 13.80
N ASP A 179 5.68 13.93 13.19
CA ASP A 179 6.54 12.99 13.90
C ASP A 179 7.88 13.59 14.34
N LEU A 180 8.44 14.54 13.57
CA LEU A 180 9.60 15.32 14.01
C LEU A 180 9.28 16.22 15.22
N VAL A 181 8.09 16.82 15.28
CA VAL A 181 7.62 17.55 16.48
C VAL A 181 7.53 16.63 17.67
N ASN A 182 6.93 15.45 17.49
CA ASN A 182 6.83 14.46 18.56
C ASN A 182 8.20 14.03 19.07
N LEU A 183 9.19 13.83 18.19
CA LEU A 183 10.54 13.43 18.57
C LEU A 183 11.30 14.54 19.31
N TYR A 184 11.25 15.79 18.83
CA TYR A 184 12.06 16.89 19.38
C TYR A 184 11.37 17.70 20.49
N GLY A 185 10.09 17.46 20.70
CA GLY A 185 9.25 18.18 21.63
C GLY A 185 8.62 19.43 20.99
N PRO A 186 7.76 20.13 21.73
CA PRO A 186 7.05 21.25 21.18
C PRO A 186 8.00 22.34 20.68
N PHE A 187 7.68 22.92 19.53
CA PHE A 187 8.41 24.03 18.96
C PHE A 187 7.70 25.34 19.26
N LYS A 188 8.47 26.35 19.67
CA LYS A 188 7.92 27.70 19.88
C LYS A 188 8.20 28.54 18.66
N ILE A 189 7.14 29.05 18.04
CA ILE A 189 7.19 30.03 16.95
C ILE A 189 6.38 31.25 17.37
N GLY A 190 7.06 32.38 17.55
CA GLY A 190 6.45 33.56 18.17
C GLY A 190 5.84 33.26 19.54
N LYS A 191 4.50 33.36 19.65
CA LYS A 191 3.72 33.05 20.87
C LYS A 191 3.04 31.68 20.83
N GLN A 192 3.08 30.98 19.70
CA GLN A 192 2.44 29.69 19.52
C GLN A 192 3.40 28.56 19.90
N GLU A 193 2.85 27.53 20.53
CA GLU A 193 3.53 26.28 20.81
C GLU A 193 2.98 25.20 19.88
N LEU A 194 3.84 24.72 18.98
CA LEU A 194 3.53 23.70 17.99
C LEU A 194 3.83 22.33 18.58
N THR A 195 2.82 21.49 18.62
CA THR A 195 2.77 20.10 19.09
C THR A 195 2.33 19.21 17.94
N LYS A 196 2.42 17.88 18.08
CA LYS A 196 1.93 16.97 17.03
C LYS A 196 0.44 17.20 16.77
N GLU A 197 -0.33 17.49 17.82
CA GLU A 197 -1.79 17.60 17.79
C GLU A 197 -2.28 18.87 17.10
N ASN A 198 -1.57 19.99 17.27
CA ASN A 198 -1.97 21.30 16.73
C ASN A 198 -1.10 21.78 15.56
N LEU A 199 -0.07 21.03 15.14
CA LEU A 199 0.85 21.45 14.07
C LEU A 199 0.07 21.76 12.80
N PHE A 200 -0.76 20.82 12.35
CA PHE A 200 -1.55 20.96 11.14
C PHE A 200 -2.46 22.19 11.19
N GLU A 201 -3.32 22.30 12.22
CA GLU A 201 -4.22 23.45 12.38
C GLU A 201 -3.44 24.76 12.43
N SER A 202 -2.29 24.79 13.11
CA SER A 202 -1.46 26.00 13.20
C SER A 202 -0.85 26.34 11.84
N LEU A 203 -0.33 25.38 11.09
CA LEU A 203 0.23 25.62 9.76
C LEU A 203 -0.86 26.06 8.78
N GLU A 204 -2.04 25.43 8.81
CA GLU A 204 -3.15 25.76 7.91
C GLU A 204 -3.80 27.10 8.24
N ASN A 205 -4.13 27.39 9.51
CA ASN A 205 -4.77 28.65 9.90
C ASN A 205 -3.89 29.86 9.56
N ASN A 206 -2.57 29.74 9.73
CA ASN A 206 -1.62 30.79 9.35
C ASN A 206 -1.47 30.93 7.82
N VAL A 207 -1.92 29.94 7.04
CA VAL A 207 -1.88 29.93 5.56
C VAL A 207 -3.24 30.33 4.96
N SER A 208 -4.36 30.06 5.63
CA SER A 208 -5.72 30.30 5.15
C SER A 208 -6.29 31.69 5.47
N ASP A 209 -5.77 32.38 6.48
CA ASP A 209 -6.26 33.69 6.94
C ASP A 209 -5.74 34.89 6.12
N ILE A 210 -5.41 34.65 4.85
CA ILE A 210 -4.64 35.56 4.01
C ILE A 210 -5.31 35.68 2.63
N ASP A 211 -5.89 36.84 2.37
CA ASP A 211 -6.41 37.23 1.06
C ASP A 211 -5.31 37.05 -0.01
N ARG A 212 -5.56 36.13 -0.95
CA ARG A 212 -4.65 35.78 -2.06
C ARG A 212 -4.33 36.96 -2.98
N HIS A 213 -5.06 38.08 -2.85
CA HIS A 213 -4.84 39.31 -3.62
C HIS A 213 -3.95 40.34 -2.92
N ASN A 214 -3.45 40.08 -1.71
CA ASN A 214 -2.60 41.02 -0.97
C ASN A 214 -1.14 40.57 -0.89
N VAL A 215 -0.25 41.29 -1.58
CA VAL A 215 1.21 41.03 -1.64
C VAL A 215 1.88 41.06 -0.25
N ASN A 216 1.37 41.87 0.69
CA ASN A 216 1.88 41.89 2.06
C ASN A 216 1.47 40.65 2.86
N ALA A 217 0.29 40.10 2.54
CA ALA A 217 -0.24 38.90 3.18
C ALA A 217 0.49 37.64 2.64
N LEU A 218 0.88 37.62 1.36
CA LEU A 218 1.81 36.62 0.80
C LEU A 218 3.21 36.65 1.42
N ASN A 219 3.65 37.79 1.98
CA ASN A 219 4.92 37.88 2.71
C ASN A 219 4.82 37.26 4.11
N THR A 220 3.70 37.38 4.82
CA THR A 220 3.49 36.71 6.12
C THR A 220 3.40 35.18 6.01
N ARG A 221 2.91 34.65 4.87
CA ARG A 221 2.97 33.21 4.55
C ARG A 221 4.40 32.65 4.62
N LYS A 222 5.41 33.46 4.28
CA LYS A 222 6.83 33.07 4.19
C LYS A 222 7.48 32.82 5.55
N ASP A 223 6.91 33.32 6.64
CA ASP A 223 7.62 33.36 7.92
C ASP A 223 7.47 32.05 8.71
N ILE A 224 6.27 31.47 8.82
CA ILE A 224 6.05 30.33 9.73
C ILE A 224 6.66 29.02 9.25
N ILE A 225 6.46 28.61 7.98
CA ILE A 225 7.01 27.34 7.43
C ILE A 225 8.54 27.41 7.40
N LYS A 226 9.09 28.56 7.02
CA LYS A 226 10.53 28.81 7.01
C LYS A 226 11.12 28.79 8.41
N GLU A 227 10.50 29.48 9.38
CA GLU A 227 10.93 29.48 10.78
C GLU A 227 10.87 28.07 11.36
N PHE A 228 9.77 27.36 11.11
CA PHE A 228 9.60 25.96 11.51
C PHE A 228 10.71 25.06 10.95
N GLY A 229 10.94 25.10 9.64
CA GLY A 229 11.99 24.32 8.99
C GLY A 229 13.39 24.61 9.55
N GLN A 230 13.69 25.89 9.82
CA GLN A 230 14.96 26.28 10.47
C GLN A 230 15.08 25.75 11.91
N ILE A 231 14.00 25.79 12.69
CA ILE A 231 13.98 25.27 14.06
C ILE A 231 14.18 23.75 14.07
N VAL A 232 13.47 23.01 13.21
CA VAL A 232 13.60 21.56 13.06
C VAL A 232 15.04 21.19 12.74
N LEU A 233 15.67 21.83 11.75
CA LEU A 233 17.06 21.56 11.37
C LEU A 233 18.05 21.88 12.49
N ARG A 234 17.85 23.01 13.19
CA ARG A 234 18.67 23.34 14.36
C ARG A 234 18.54 22.26 15.44
N LYS A 235 17.34 21.75 15.71
CA LYS A 235 17.17 20.65 16.67
C LYS A 235 17.85 19.37 16.18
N MET A 236 17.74 19.01 14.91
CA MET A 236 18.42 17.84 14.36
C MET A 236 19.93 17.94 14.52
N VAL A 237 20.55 19.09 14.25
CA VAL A 237 22.00 19.27 14.37
C VAL A 237 22.47 19.35 15.83
N LEU A 238 21.73 20.09 16.68
CA LEU A 238 22.16 20.40 18.06
C LEU A 238 21.82 19.31 19.09
N ASN A 239 21.09 18.25 18.71
CA ASN A 239 20.75 17.13 19.60
C ASN A 239 21.34 15.80 19.11
N PRO A 240 22.68 15.65 19.08
CA PRO A 240 23.34 14.47 18.53
C PRO A 240 22.99 13.15 19.24
N TRP A 241 22.57 13.21 20.51
CA TRP A 241 22.05 12.06 21.25
C TRP A 241 20.72 11.52 20.70
N LYS A 242 19.96 12.31 19.94
CA LYS A 242 18.72 11.88 19.27
C LYS A 242 18.94 11.38 17.84
N TRP A 243 20.17 11.43 17.29
CA TRP A 243 20.43 11.04 15.90
C TRP A 243 20.04 9.59 15.59
N ARG A 244 20.23 8.69 16.55
CA ARG A 244 19.78 7.30 16.38
C ARG A 244 18.26 7.22 16.22
N SER A 245 17.50 7.80 17.16
CA SER A 245 16.03 7.82 17.08
C SER A 245 15.53 8.58 15.86
N LEU A 246 16.20 9.66 15.46
CA LEU A 246 15.93 10.35 14.20
C LEU A 246 16.15 9.44 13.00
N SER A 247 17.24 8.66 12.96
CA SER A 247 17.51 7.74 11.85
C SER A 247 16.46 6.63 11.75
N GLU A 248 15.98 6.14 12.90
CA GLU A 248 14.93 5.12 12.98
C GLU A 248 13.59 5.70 12.49
N LEU A 249 13.23 6.91 12.94
CA LEU A 249 12.06 7.66 12.46
C LEU A 249 12.13 7.90 10.95
N LEU A 250 13.22 8.46 10.42
CA LEU A 250 13.33 8.76 8.99
C LEU A 250 13.26 7.49 8.13
N VAL A 251 13.79 6.36 8.60
CA VAL A 251 13.65 5.08 7.89
C VAL A 251 12.23 4.54 7.95
N GLN A 252 11.52 4.73 9.07
CA GLN A 252 10.10 4.43 9.16
C GLN A 252 9.29 5.27 8.16
N GLU A 253 9.49 6.58 8.12
CA GLU A 253 8.81 7.47 7.16
C GLU A 253 9.13 7.14 5.70
N LEU A 254 10.37 6.70 5.40
CA LEU A 254 10.74 6.20 4.07
C LEU A 254 10.01 4.90 3.70
N ASN A 255 9.85 3.98 4.65
CA ASN A 255 9.08 2.74 4.43
C ASN A 255 7.58 3.03 4.28
N HIS A 256 7.07 4.03 5.01
CA HIS A 256 5.69 4.48 4.90
C HIS A 256 5.41 5.32 3.64
N LYS A 257 6.44 5.63 2.87
CA LYS A 257 6.40 6.53 1.71
C LYS A 257 5.92 7.94 2.06
N ASP A 258 6.18 8.37 3.28
CA ASP A 258 5.98 9.76 3.72
C ASP A 258 7.20 10.64 3.40
N ILE A 259 8.34 9.98 3.17
CA ILE A 259 9.51 10.54 2.49
C ILE A 259 9.77 9.73 1.22
N LEU A 260 10.00 10.42 0.10
CA LEU A 260 10.47 9.83 -1.15
C LEU A 260 11.80 10.46 -1.57
N LEU A 261 12.74 9.64 -2.05
CA LEU A 261 14.08 10.08 -2.41
C LEU A 261 14.42 9.66 -3.84
N VAL A 262 14.83 10.60 -4.69
CA VAL A 262 15.45 10.27 -5.98
C VAL A 262 16.82 10.92 -6.06
N PHE A 263 17.79 10.21 -6.66
CA PHE A 263 19.15 10.69 -6.86
C PHE A 263 19.53 10.57 -8.33
N GLU A 264 20.24 11.57 -8.86
CA GLU A 264 20.79 11.53 -10.22
C GLU A 264 22.01 10.59 -10.31
N ASN A 265 22.67 10.33 -9.17
CA ASN A 265 23.73 9.33 -9.11
C ASN A 265 23.15 7.91 -9.24
N LYS A 266 23.46 7.23 -10.36
CA LYS A 266 22.96 5.87 -10.66
C LYS A 266 23.19 4.83 -9.55
N PHE A 267 24.30 4.92 -8.81
CA PHE A 267 24.58 3.99 -7.72
C PHE A 267 23.66 4.22 -6.51
N LEU A 268 23.46 5.50 -6.14
CA LEU A 268 22.51 5.87 -5.10
C LEU A 268 21.08 5.54 -5.52
N ALA A 269 20.68 5.91 -6.73
CA ALA A 269 19.35 5.62 -7.28
C ALA A 269 19.00 4.14 -7.15
N LYS A 270 19.88 3.24 -7.63
CA LYS A 270 19.67 1.79 -7.52
C LYS A 270 19.51 1.32 -6.06
N LYS A 271 20.29 1.88 -5.13
CA LYS A 271 20.26 1.46 -3.72
C LYS A 271 18.98 1.92 -3.00
N ILE A 272 18.46 3.08 -3.38
CA ILE A 272 17.20 3.62 -2.87
C ILE A 272 16.01 2.86 -3.48
N ALA A 273 16.05 2.58 -4.79
CA ALA A 273 15.07 1.74 -5.49
C ALA A 273 14.94 0.34 -4.87
N GLN A 274 16.06 -0.29 -4.50
CA GLN A 274 16.06 -1.60 -3.81
C GLN A 274 15.32 -1.61 -2.46
N LYS A 275 15.05 -0.44 -1.89
CA LYS A 275 14.26 -0.28 -0.66
C LYS A 275 12.88 0.30 -0.90
N ASN A 276 12.47 0.51 -2.16
CA ASN A 276 11.24 1.17 -2.58
C ASN A 276 11.07 2.61 -2.04
N TRP A 277 12.18 3.24 -1.64
CA TRP A 277 12.22 4.58 -1.04
C TRP A 277 12.16 5.72 -2.07
N ASP A 278 12.22 5.40 -3.36
CA ASP A 278 12.10 6.34 -4.47
C ASP A 278 10.67 6.41 -5.04
N GLY A 279 9.73 5.63 -4.49
CA GLY A 279 8.34 5.62 -4.93
C GLY A 279 8.15 5.14 -6.37
N HIS A 280 9.14 4.42 -6.93
CA HIS A 280 9.01 3.83 -8.26
C HIS A 280 7.91 2.78 -8.27
N TRP A 281 7.23 2.65 -9.40
CA TRP A 281 6.40 1.50 -9.63
C TRP A 281 7.25 0.35 -10.12
N PRO A 282 7.09 -0.86 -9.58
CA PRO A 282 7.94 -1.95 -10.01
C PRO A 282 7.79 -2.19 -11.51
N ILE A 283 8.86 -2.60 -12.18
CA ILE A 283 8.81 -2.88 -13.63
C ILE A 283 8.16 -4.26 -13.83
N ASN A 284 7.30 -4.39 -14.84
CA ASN A 284 6.72 -5.69 -15.20
C ASN A 284 7.82 -6.58 -15.84
N ASP A 285 8.32 -7.57 -15.10
CA ASP A 285 9.29 -8.55 -15.64
C ASP A 285 8.55 -9.63 -16.43
N ALA A 286 8.94 -9.83 -17.69
CA ALA A 286 8.38 -10.90 -18.51
C ALA A 286 8.66 -12.31 -17.93
N ARG A 287 9.72 -12.45 -17.10
CA ARG A 287 10.14 -13.72 -16.50
C ARG A 287 9.48 -14.01 -15.15
N HIS A 288 9.02 -12.98 -14.44
CA HIS A 288 8.36 -13.10 -13.14
C HIS A 288 7.02 -12.39 -13.20
N LYS A 289 5.97 -13.14 -13.51
CA LYS A 289 4.60 -12.64 -13.61
C LYS A 289 4.04 -12.51 -12.21
N ILE A 290 4.08 -11.29 -11.69
CA ILE A 290 3.55 -10.91 -10.36
C ILE A 290 2.30 -10.07 -10.58
N ASP A 291 1.22 -10.39 -9.87
CA ASP A 291 0.01 -9.58 -9.87
C ASP A 291 0.23 -8.32 -9.03
N ARG A 292 -0.44 -7.23 -9.39
CA ARG A 292 -0.20 -5.91 -8.81
C ARG A 292 -1.48 -5.11 -8.74
N LEU A 293 -1.70 -4.53 -7.57
CA LEU A 293 -2.80 -3.59 -7.35
C LEU A 293 -2.23 -2.23 -6.93
N ILE A 294 -2.54 -1.21 -7.72
CA ILE A 294 -2.19 0.18 -7.39
C ILE A 294 -3.46 1.00 -7.44
N VAL A 295 -3.83 1.57 -6.29
CA VAL A 295 -4.95 2.50 -6.15
C VAL A 295 -4.35 3.87 -5.85
N ASN A 296 -4.70 4.87 -6.64
CA ASN A 296 -4.17 6.22 -6.51
C ASN A 296 -5.28 7.25 -6.55
N ILE A 297 -5.42 8.02 -5.49
CA ILE A 297 -6.43 9.06 -5.32
C ILE A 297 -5.73 10.42 -5.31
N ALA A 298 -6.33 11.41 -5.99
CA ALA A 298 -5.86 12.78 -5.93
C ALA A 298 -7.02 13.72 -5.67
N ASN A 299 -6.88 14.58 -4.67
CA ASN A 299 -7.79 15.65 -4.35
C ASN A 299 -7.45 16.86 -5.22
N TYR A 300 -8.43 17.44 -5.91
CA TYR A 300 -8.27 18.66 -6.69
C TYR A 300 -9.33 19.71 -6.32
N GLY A 301 -10.05 19.51 -5.21
CA GLY A 301 -11.07 20.42 -4.70
C GLY A 301 -10.54 21.54 -3.79
N GLY A 302 -9.23 21.56 -3.50
CA GLY A 302 -8.55 22.61 -2.73
C GLY A 302 -8.80 22.59 -1.21
N MET A 303 -9.77 21.82 -0.73
CA MET A 303 -10.03 21.57 0.69
C MET A 303 -9.05 20.52 1.24
N LYS A 304 -8.69 20.63 2.52
CA LYS A 304 -7.81 19.67 3.21
C LYS A 304 -8.55 18.41 3.72
N SER A 305 -9.57 18.00 2.96
CA SER A 305 -10.56 16.99 3.33
C SER A 305 -9.99 15.56 3.42
N ASP A 306 -8.82 15.26 2.86
CA ASP A 306 -8.23 13.90 2.91
C ASP A 306 -7.96 13.42 4.34
N ARG A 307 -7.78 14.35 5.29
CA ARG A 307 -7.68 14.02 6.72
C ARG A 307 -8.94 13.34 7.27
N TYR A 308 -10.07 13.51 6.59
CA TYR A 308 -11.38 12.99 6.98
C TYR A 308 -11.94 11.96 5.99
N LEU A 309 -11.14 11.52 5.02
CA LEU A 309 -11.51 10.44 4.11
C LEU A 309 -11.04 9.09 4.66
N THR A 310 -11.89 8.08 4.50
CA THR A 310 -11.52 6.69 4.68
C THR A 310 -11.55 5.97 3.34
N HIS A 311 -10.57 5.10 3.13
CA HIS A 311 -10.43 4.29 1.94
C HIS A 311 -10.51 2.82 2.32
N GLU A 312 -11.50 2.11 1.77
CA GLU A 312 -11.63 0.66 1.91
C GLU A 312 -11.56 0.03 0.52
N VAL A 313 -10.62 -0.90 0.34
CA VAL A 313 -10.35 -1.56 -0.94
C VAL A 313 -10.60 -3.06 -0.79
N HIS A 314 -11.62 -3.56 -1.48
CA HIS A 314 -11.91 -4.98 -1.56
C HIS A 314 -11.43 -5.51 -2.91
N TYR A 315 -10.53 -6.50 -2.88
CA TYR A 315 -9.94 -7.09 -4.09
C TYR A 315 -10.18 -8.59 -4.09
N THR A 316 -11.03 -9.07 -4.99
CA THR A 316 -11.35 -10.49 -5.10
C THR A 316 -10.85 -11.05 -6.42
N ILE A 317 -10.13 -12.17 -6.37
CA ILE A 317 -9.74 -12.95 -7.55
C ILE A 317 -10.38 -14.33 -7.51
N GLU A 318 -10.99 -14.73 -8.62
CA GLU A 318 -11.58 -16.04 -8.84
C GLU A 318 -10.91 -16.75 -10.02
N ILE A 319 -10.26 -17.87 -9.73
CA ILE A 319 -9.68 -18.78 -10.72
C ILE A 319 -10.72 -19.86 -11.02
N THR A 320 -11.10 -20.01 -12.28
CA THR A 320 -12.16 -20.94 -12.68
C THR A 320 -11.62 -22.22 -13.30
N ASN A 321 -12.43 -23.29 -13.29
CA ASN A 321 -12.14 -24.54 -14.02
C ASN A 321 -12.30 -24.41 -15.54
N ARG A 322 -12.90 -23.32 -16.03
CA ARG A 322 -13.06 -23.08 -17.47
C ARG A 322 -11.73 -22.66 -18.05
N LYS A 323 -11.41 -23.17 -19.23
CA LYS A 323 -10.17 -22.89 -19.94
C LYS A 323 -10.38 -21.98 -21.13
N ASP A 324 -9.39 -21.16 -21.43
CA ASP A 324 -9.32 -20.43 -22.70
C ASP A 324 -8.87 -21.33 -23.86
N GLN A 325 -8.69 -20.74 -25.03
CA GLN A 325 -8.30 -21.45 -26.26
C GLN A 325 -6.91 -22.08 -26.17
N ASP A 326 -6.05 -21.57 -25.28
CA ASP A 326 -4.69 -22.06 -25.04
C ASP A 326 -4.65 -23.08 -23.88
N GLY A 327 -5.82 -23.45 -23.33
CA GLY A 327 -5.94 -24.42 -22.24
C GLY A 327 -5.60 -23.88 -20.85
N LYS A 328 -5.45 -22.56 -20.69
CA LYS A 328 -5.19 -21.90 -19.41
C LYS A 328 -6.50 -21.57 -18.68
N PRO A 329 -6.54 -21.58 -17.34
CA PRO A 329 -7.76 -21.26 -16.59
C PRO A 329 -8.19 -19.80 -16.81
N LEU A 330 -9.49 -19.54 -16.89
CA LEU A 330 -10.00 -18.18 -16.89
C LEU A 330 -9.95 -17.62 -15.47
N VAL A 331 -9.34 -16.43 -15.32
CA VAL A 331 -9.22 -15.71 -14.05
C VAL A 331 -9.99 -14.41 -14.13
N TYR A 332 -10.92 -14.22 -13.20
CA TYR A 332 -11.71 -13.01 -13.05
C TYR A 332 -11.35 -12.29 -11.77
N GLY A 333 -11.41 -10.97 -11.78
CA GLY A 333 -11.28 -10.18 -10.58
C GLY A 333 -12.38 -9.14 -10.44
N ASP A 334 -12.73 -8.85 -9.20
CA ASP A 334 -13.65 -7.80 -8.80
C ASP A 334 -12.90 -6.88 -7.81
N LEU A 335 -12.79 -5.60 -8.15
CA LEU A 335 -12.20 -4.56 -7.32
C LEU A 335 -13.30 -3.57 -6.91
N GLU A 336 -13.49 -3.39 -5.61
CA GLU A 336 -14.41 -2.41 -5.05
C GLU A 336 -13.64 -1.44 -4.15
N ILE A 337 -13.81 -0.14 -4.39
CA ILE A 337 -13.16 0.93 -3.62
C ILE A 337 -14.25 1.80 -3.03
N ASN A 338 -14.38 1.80 -1.70
CA ASN A 338 -15.29 2.67 -0.97
C ASN A 338 -14.52 3.87 -0.41
N LEU A 339 -14.98 5.07 -0.80
CA LEU A 339 -14.51 6.32 -0.24
C LEU A 339 -15.63 6.90 0.62
N ARG A 340 -15.33 7.25 1.87
CA ARG A 340 -16.31 7.87 2.77
C ARG A 340 -15.76 9.16 3.39
N HIS A 341 -16.53 10.23 3.28
CA HIS A 341 -16.20 11.53 3.85
C HIS A 341 -16.77 11.65 5.26
N LEU A 342 -15.92 11.51 6.29
CA LEU A 342 -16.32 11.57 7.70
C LEU A 342 -16.30 12.99 8.30
N GLY A 343 -15.75 13.96 7.57
CA GLY A 343 -15.66 15.35 8.02
C GLY A 343 -17.00 16.11 7.95
N GLY A 344 -16.94 17.40 8.30
CA GLY A 344 -18.05 18.35 8.17
C GLY A 344 -17.68 19.54 7.28
N TYR A 345 -18.54 20.54 7.18
CA TYR A 345 -18.20 21.80 6.51
C TYR A 345 -17.40 22.71 7.44
N ASN A 346 -16.11 22.88 7.16
CA ASN A 346 -15.18 23.73 7.90
C ASN A 346 -14.05 24.21 6.98
N THR A 347 -14.25 25.31 6.25
CA THR A 347 -13.28 25.81 5.27
C THR A 347 -12.04 26.42 5.94
N PRO A 348 -10.81 26.10 5.48
CA PRO A 348 -10.47 25.22 4.35
C PRO A 348 -10.21 23.76 4.73
N LEU A 349 -10.34 23.39 6.01
CA LEU A 349 -9.96 22.08 6.52
C LEU A 349 -10.81 20.93 5.95
N SER A 350 -12.11 21.17 5.73
CA SER A 350 -13.05 20.16 5.29
C SER A 350 -14.22 20.80 4.55
N GLY A 351 -14.71 20.14 3.52
CA GLY A 351 -15.80 20.63 2.66
C GLY A 351 -16.02 19.66 1.50
N ASP A 352 -16.68 20.12 0.44
CA ASP A 352 -16.89 19.30 -0.74
C ASP A 352 -15.57 18.77 -1.30
N TYR A 353 -15.52 17.46 -1.52
CA TYR A 353 -14.36 16.78 -2.06
C TYR A 353 -14.56 16.52 -3.54
N THR A 354 -13.67 17.06 -4.35
CA THR A 354 -13.59 16.80 -5.78
C THR A 354 -12.22 16.24 -6.08
N GLY A 355 -12.16 15.08 -6.74
CA GLY A 355 -10.89 14.39 -6.95
C GLY A 355 -10.92 13.45 -8.14
N TYR A 356 -9.83 12.69 -8.26
CA TYR A 356 -9.65 11.72 -9.31
C TYR A 356 -9.09 10.41 -8.73
N LEU A 357 -9.83 9.32 -8.91
CA LEU A 357 -9.40 7.97 -8.62
C LEU A 357 -8.76 7.39 -9.87
N ARG A 358 -7.63 6.70 -9.71
CA ARG A 358 -7.04 5.85 -10.74
C ARG A 358 -6.70 4.49 -10.14
N VAL A 359 -7.02 3.44 -10.87
CA VAL A 359 -6.67 2.06 -10.54
C VAL A 359 -5.76 1.51 -11.62
N PHE A 360 -4.74 0.76 -11.23
CA PHE A 360 -3.80 0.14 -12.15
C PHE A 360 -3.59 -1.32 -11.80
N LEU A 361 -3.72 -2.15 -12.83
CA LEU A 361 -3.58 -3.59 -12.80
C LEU A 361 -2.52 -4.03 -13.81
N PRO A 362 -2.00 -5.27 -13.70
CA PRO A 362 -0.89 -5.71 -14.53
C PRO A 362 -1.21 -5.72 -16.04
N PRO A 363 -0.18 -5.74 -16.90
CA PRO A 363 -0.35 -5.80 -18.34
C PRO A 363 -1.19 -7.00 -18.79
N GLY A 364 -2.07 -6.80 -19.77
CA GLY A 364 -2.95 -7.85 -20.29
C GLY A 364 -4.25 -8.03 -19.49
N THR A 365 -4.44 -7.27 -18.42
CA THR A 365 -5.75 -7.15 -17.77
C THR A 365 -6.74 -6.46 -18.70
N SER A 366 -7.95 -7.02 -18.81
CA SER A 366 -9.03 -6.46 -19.64
C SER A 366 -10.24 -6.12 -18.78
N LEU A 367 -10.74 -4.89 -18.85
CA LEU A 367 -11.98 -4.50 -18.18
C LEU A 367 -13.16 -5.23 -18.82
N ILE A 368 -14.02 -5.79 -17.98
CA ILE A 368 -15.30 -6.40 -18.39
C ILE A 368 -16.42 -5.39 -18.15
N GLU A 369 -16.45 -4.81 -16.95
CA GLU A 369 -17.50 -3.89 -16.52
C GLU A 369 -16.94 -2.93 -15.48
N SER A 370 -17.44 -1.69 -15.47
CA SER A 370 -17.28 -0.77 -14.34
C SER A 370 -18.63 -0.20 -13.96
N LEU A 371 -18.91 -0.14 -12.65
CA LEU A 371 -20.17 0.34 -12.08
C LEU A 371 -19.92 1.58 -11.24
N SER A 372 -19.42 2.63 -11.89
CA SER A 372 -19.18 3.98 -11.32
C SER A 372 -18.35 4.82 -12.30
N GLY A 373 -18.93 5.87 -12.88
CA GLY A 373 -18.21 6.82 -13.74
C GLY A 373 -18.04 6.40 -15.21
N GLN A 374 -17.44 7.29 -16.03
CA GLN A 374 -17.14 7.01 -17.44
C GLN A 374 -15.90 6.10 -17.61
N SER A 375 -15.20 5.75 -16.52
CA SER A 375 -13.99 4.90 -16.45
C SER A 375 -13.07 5.08 -17.65
N GLY A 376 -12.44 6.25 -17.74
CA GLY A 376 -11.52 6.57 -18.83
C GLY A 376 -10.26 5.71 -18.76
N ASP A 377 -9.78 5.25 -19.92
CA ASP A 377 -8.49 4.55 -20.02
C ASP A 377 -7.35 5.52 -19.63
N VAL A 378 -6.59 5.13 -18.62
CA VAL A 378 -5.42 5.86 -18.10
C VAL A 378 -4.20 4.95 -18.00
N SER A 379 -4.15 3.90 -18.82
CA SER A 379 -3.05 2.94 -18.88
C SER A 379 -1.69 3.65 -18.95
N LEU A 380 -0.76 3.24 -18.10
CA LEU A 380 0.51 3.93 -17.87
C LEU A 380 1.63 2.92 -17.67
N ASN A 381 2.79 3.13 -18.32
CA ASN A 381 3.98 2.29 -18.15
C ASN A 381 3.71 0.77 -18.33
N GLY A 382 2.79 0.42 -19.22
CA GLY A 382 2.37 -0.95 -19.51
C GLY A 382 1.32 -1.53 -18.56
N TYR A 383 0.97 -0.85 -17.47
CA TYR A 383 -0.18 -1.21 -16.65
C TYR A 383 -1.47 -0.87 -17.36
N ALA A 384 -2.45 -1.76 -17.25
CA ALA A 384 -3.84 -1.44 -17.61
C ALA A 384 -4.42 -0.55 -16.52
N GLY A 385 -5.04 0.57 -16.88
CA GLY A 385 -5.53 1.52 -15.89
C GLY A 385 -6.85 2.18 -16.27
N TRP A 386 -7.66 2.45 -15.24
CA TRP A 386 -8.94 3.15 -15.36
C TRP A 386 -9.02 4.27 -14.35
N GLY A 387 -9.64 5.39 -14.73
CA GLY A 387 -9.78 6.54 -13.86
C GLY A 387 -11.18 7.14 -13.87
N ASP A 388 -11.60 7.60 -12.69
CA ASP A 388 -12.93 8.09 -12.40
C ASP A 388 -12.90 9.35 -11.54
N PHE A 389 -13.84 10.26 -11.80
CA PHE A 389 -13.99 11.47 -11.00
C PHE A 389 -14.68 11.14 -9.67
N ILE A 390 -14.15 11.72 -8.59
CA ILE A 390 -14.71 11.63 -7.25
C ILE A 390 -15.46 12.94 -6.99
N THR A 391 -16.67 12.85 -6.46
CA THR A 391 -17.44 13.99 -5.97
C THR A 391 -18.21 13.55 -4.73
N LEU A 392 -17.83 14.10 -3.58
CA LEU A 392 -18.34 13.71 -2.28
C LEU A 392 -18.62 14.95 -1.43
N HIS A 393 -19.82 15.03 -0.87
CA HIS A 393 -20.10 15.96 0.21
C HIS A 393 -19.72 15.36 1.58
N PRO A 394 -19.43 16.19 2.60
CA PRO A 394 -19.30 15.74 3.97
C PRO A 394 -20.46 14.84 4.43
N GLY A 395 -20.13 13.65 4.94
CA GLY A 395 -21.07 12.62 5.38
C GLY A 395 -21.44 11.59 4.30
N GLU A 396 -21.10 11.83 3.03
CA GLU A 396 -21.39 10.93 1.92
C GLU A 396 -20.34 9.82 1.75
N GLN A 397 -20.71 8.82 0.95
CA GLN A 397 -19.82 7.78 0.48
C GLN A 397 -20.01 7.58 -1.02
N GLN A 398 -18.94 7.18 -1.70
CA GLN A 398 -18.92 6.87 -3.12
C GLN A 398 -18.15 5.57 -3.30
N THR A 399 -18.77 4.62 -3.98
CA THR A 399 -18.19 3.31 -4.26
C THR A 399 -17.84 3.21 -5.73
N PHE A 400 -16.65 2.70 -6.02
CA PHE A 400 -16.21 2.37 -7.38
C PHE A 400 -16.05 0.86 -7.52
N LYS A 401 -16.57 0.29 -8.61
CA LYS A 401 -16.49 -1.16 -8.86
C LYS A 401 -15.94 -1.45 -10.25
N TYR A 402 -14.96 -2.34 -10.33
CA TYR A 402 -14.33 -2.78 -11.57
C TYR A 402 -14.33 -4.30 -11.61
N ARG A 403 -14.94 -4.87 -12.65
CA ARG A 403 -14.83 -6.29 -12.97
C ARG A 403 -13.91 -6.45 -14.16
N PHE A 404 -12.92 -7.33 -14.04
CA PHE A 404 -11.89 -7.51 -15.06
C PHE A 404 -11.50 -8.98 -15.24
N LYS A 405 -10.85 -9.26 -16.36
CA LYS A 405 -10.19 -10.54 -16.64
C LYS A 405 -8.67 -10.35 -16.47
N LEU A 406 -8.05 -11.17 -15.63
CA LEU A 406 -6.59 -11.23 -15.48
C LEU A 406 -5.97 -12.26 -16.42
N ASN A 407 -4.68 -12.07 -16.70
CA ASN A 407 -3.89 -13.10 -17.38
C ASN A 407 -3.61 -14.27 -16.41
N ALA A 408 -3.95 -15.49 -16.81
CA ALA A 408 -3.68 -16.70 -16.04
C ALA A 408 -2.17 -16.94 -15.79
N ASP A 409 -1.29 -16.29 -16.55
CA ASP A 409 0.16 -16.38 -16.38
C ASP A 409 0.65 -15.93 -15.00
N TYR A 410 -0.14 -15.13 -14.27
CA TYR A 410 0.15 -14.73 -12.87
C TYR A 410 0.03 -15.89 -11.87
N PHE A 411 -0.47 -17.05 -12.30
CA PHE A 411 -0.70 -18.25 -11.48
C PHE A 411 0.18 -19.43 -11.90
N LEU A 412 1.22 -19.19 -12.72
CA LEU A 412 2.09 -20.25 -13.22
C LEU A 412 2.93 -20.85 -12.09
N ASN A 413 3.08 -22.18 -12.12
CA ASN A 413 3.83 -23.00 -11.15
C ASN A 413 3.16 -23.15 -9.78
N ASP A 414 1.83 -23.19 -9.74
CA ASP A 414 1.07 -23.41 -8.51
C ASP A 414 1.39 -22.38 -7.41
N ALA A 415 1.71 -21.15 -7.82
CA ALA A 415 1.96 -20.03 -6.93
C ALA A 415 1.31 -18.75 -7.46
N TYR A 416 0.96 -17.85 -6.55
CA TYR A 416 0.45 -16.52 -6.85
C TYR A 416 1.11 -15.51 -5.91
N VAL A 417 1.58 -14.41 -6.47
CA VAL A 417 2.17 -13.30 -5.73
C VAL A 417 1.41 -12.04 -6.10
N LEU A 418 0.88 -11.35 -5.09
CA LEU A 418 0.21 -10.07 -5.21
C LEU A 418 1.03 -8.98 -4.53
N ASN A 419 1.40 -7.96 -5.29
CA ASN A 419 2.02 -6.74 -4.76
C ASN A 419 1.02 -5.60 -4.73
N ILE A 420 0.65 -5.18 -3.53
CA ILE A 420 -0.17 -3.99 -3.31
C ILE A 420 0.77 -2.82 -3.04
N ILE A 421 0.74 -1.83 -3.92
CA ILE A 421 1.62 -0.68 -3.84
C ILE A 421 0.92 0.42 -3.05
N LYS A 422 1.51 0.81 -1.92
CA LYS A 422 1.00 1.89 -1.08
C LYS A 422 1.12 3.23 -1.81
N GLN A 423 0.04 4.01 -1.77
CA GLN A 423 0.07 5.40 -2.17
C GLN A 423 0.84 6.24 -1.12
N PRO A 424 1.82 7.05 -1.54
CA PRO A 424 2.45 8.04 -0.65
C PRO A 424 1.41 9.04 -0.08
N GLY A 425 1.55 9.42 1.19
CA GLY A 425 0.67 10.41 1.85
C GLY A 425 -0.61 9.86 2.48
N THR A 426 -1.03 8.64 2.14
CA THR A 426 -2.13 7.97 2.84
C THR A 426 -1.63 7.34 4.14
N LEU A 427 -2.49 7.27 5.16
CA LEU A 427 -2.07 6.83 6.50
C LEU A 427 -2.57 5.44 6.90
N ASN A 428 -3.81 5.07 6.52
CA ASN A 428 -4.46 3.85 6.99
C ASN A 428 -5.47 3.33 5.95
N ASP A 429 -5.04 3.09 4.72
CA ASP A 429 -5.93 2.49 3.71
C ASP A 429 -6.20 1.03 4.08
N PHE A 430 -7.47 0.65 4.19
CA PHE A 430 -7.87 -0.70 4.54
C PHE A 430 -7.99 -1.58 3.29
N TYR A 431 -7.42 -2.77 3.33
CA TYR A 431 -7.48 -3.76 2.26
C TYR A 431 -8.10 -5.06 2.75
N ASP A 432 -9.06 -5.58 1.99
CA ASP A 432 -9.69 -6.90 2.13
C ASP A 432 -9.50 -7.68 0.83
N VAL A 433 -8.57 -8.62 0.85
CA VAL A 433 -8.15 -9.38 -0.34
C VAL A 433 -8.66 -10.80 -0.22
N ASN A 434 -9.34 -11.29 -1.25
CA ASN A 434 -9.91 -12.63 -1.30
C ASN A 434 -9.46 -13.37 -2.57
N ILE A 435 -8.82 -14.52 -2.43
CA ILE A 435 -8.39 -15.37 -3.55
C ILE A 435 -9.16 -16.68 -3.48
N LYS A 436 -9.84 -17.03 -4.57
CA LYS A 436 -10.64 -18.25 -4.72
C LYS A 436 -10.06 -19.11 -5.84
N ALA A 437 -9.57 -20.29 -5.48
CA ALA A 437 -9.18 -21.33 -6.41
C ALA A 437 -10.38 -22.22 -6.76
N PRO A 438 -10.31 -23.02 -7.83
CA PRO A 438 -11.35 -23.99 -8.12
C PRO A 438 -11.49 -25.05 -7.01
N LEU A 439 -12.68 -25.64 -6.89
CA LEU A 439 -12.92 -26.77 -5.98
C LEU A 439 -11.94 -27.93 -6.26
N GLY A 440 -11.48 -28.59 -5.19
CA GLY A 440 -10.46 -29.64 -5.24
C GLY A 440 -9.02 -29.13 -5.21
N LYS A 441 -8.81 -27.80 -5.23
CA LYS A 441 -7.51 -27.19 -4.92
C LYS A 441 -7.46 -26.74 -3.47
N LYS A 442 -6.27 -26.81 -2.89
CA LYS A 442 -5.95 -26.24 -1.58
C LYS A 442 -5.03 -25.05 -1.74
N ILE A 443 -5.36 -23.95 -1.04
CA ILE A 443 -4.52 -22.77 -0.95
C ILE A 443 -3.75 -22.76 0.38
N SER A 444 -2.50 -22.33 0.35
CA SER A 444 -1.68 -22.10 1.54
C SER A 444 -0.84 -20.83 1.41
N GLY A 445 -0.68 -20.10 2.51
CA GLY A 445 0.19 -18.94 2.59
C GLY A 445 0.29 -18.40 4.01
N ASN A 446 1.49 -17.95 4.41
CA ASN A 446 1.78 -17.59 5.81
C ASN A 446 1.08 -16.31 6.29
N GLN A 447 0.78 -15.39 5.36
CA GLN A 447 0.13 -14.11 5.66
C GLN A 447 -1.39 -14.15 5.45
N TRP A 448 -1.94 -15.33 5.17
CA TRP A 448 -3.32 -15.51 4.76
C TRP A 448 -4.08 -16.36 5.78
N GLU A 449 -5.35 -16.02 5.99
CA GLU A 449 -6.32 -16.93 6.57
C GLU A 449 -6.80 -17.85 5.44
N ASN A 450 -6.54 -19.15 5.56
CA ASN A 450 -6.80 -20.13 4.48
C ASN A 450 -7.87 -21.12 4.93
N HIS A 451 -8.86 -21.31 4.07
CA HIS A 451 -9.93 -22.29 4.22
C HIS A 451 -10.11 -23.00 2.89
N GLU A 452 -9.53 -24.20 2.77
CA GLU A 452 -9.67 -25.06 1.58
C GLU A 452 -9.16 -24.37 0.31
N ASN A 453 -10.07 -24.07 -0.63
CA ASN A 453 -9.80 -23.40 -1.90
C ASN A 453 -9.93 -21.86 -1.80
N VAL A 454 -10.09 -21.30 -0.61
CA VAL A 454 -10.24 -19.86 -0.38
C VAL A 454 -9.16 -19.35 0.56
N ALA A 455 -8.54 -18.23 0.23
CA ALA A 455 -7.64 -17.50 1.09
C ALA A 455 -8.06 -16.05 1.19
N PHE A 456 -7.95 -15.45 2.38
CA PHE A 456 -8.24 -14.05 2.56
C PHE A 456 -7.24 -13.35 3.49
N TYR A 457 -7.05 -12.05 3.24
CA TYR A 457 -6.19 -11.16 3.99
C TYR A 457 -6.96 -9.87 4.30
N ARG A 458 -6.84 -9.37 5.53
CA ARG A 458 -7.40 -8.09 5.95
C ARG A 458 -6.38 -7.29 6.74
N GLY A 459 -6.17 -6.03 6.37
CA GLY A 459 -5.25 -5.18 7.11
C GLY A 459 -5.13 -3.75 6.57
N PHE A 460 -4.46 -2.91 7.35
CA PHE A 460 -4.13 -1.54 6.97
C PHE A 460 -2.78 -1.48 6.28
N LEU A 461 -2.71 -0.73 5.18
CA LEU A 461 -1.53 -0.64 4.33
C LEU A 461 -0.63 0.54 4.75
N ASN A 462 0.36 0.26 5.59
CA ASN A 462 1.34 1.27 6.05
C ASN A 462 2.63 1.28 5.23
N GLN A 463 2.88 0.25 4.42
CA GLN A 463 4.01 0.14 3.48
C GLN A 463 3.57 -0.74 2.29
N ASP A 464 4.38 -0.86 1.25
CA ASP A 464 4.10 -1.83 0.18
C ASP A 464 3.95 -3.25 0.76
N LEU A 465 2.95 -3.97 0.28
CA LEU A 465 2.60 -5.29 0.77
C LEU A 465 2.74 -6.32 -0.34
N GLU A 466 3.56 -7.33 -0.09
CA GLU A 466 3.67 -8.53 -0.92
C GLU A 466 2.98 -9.68 -0.20
N LEU A 467 2.07 -10.36 -0.90
CA LEU A 467 1.34 -11.52 -0.41
C LEU A 467 1.59 -12.70 -1.34
N GLU A 468 2.15 -13.79 -0.81
CA GLU A 468 2.42 -15.02 -1.55
C GLU A 468 1.45 -16.13 -1.14
N LEU A 469 0.94 -16.85 -2.14
CA LEU A 469 0.11 -18.05 -2.03
C LEU A 469 0.71 -19.19 -2.84
N LYS A 470 0.49 -20.40 -2.36
CA LYS A 470 0.75 -21.65 -3.08
C LYS A 470 -0.52 -22.45 -3.22
N PHE A 471 -0.74 -22.96 -4.42
CA PHE A 471 -1.79 -23.90 -4.74
C PHE A 471 -1.24 -25.32 -4.64
N SER A 472 -2.08 -26.24 -4.22
CA SER A 472 -1.79 -27.66 -4.18
C SER A 472 -3.07 -28.43 -4.49
N GLU A 473 -2.96 -29.69 -4.86
CA GLU A 473 -4.14 -30.55 -4.88
C GLU A 473 -4.66 -30.74 -3.46
N ASP A 474 -5.98 -30.83 -3.31
CA ASP A 474 -6.55 -31.33 -2.08
C ASP A 474 -6.20 -32.82 -1.93
N GLU A 475 -5.71 -33.21 -0.74
CA GLU A 475 -5.37 -34.59 -0.39
C GLU A 475 -6.50 -35.25 0.44
N PHE A 476 -7.51 -34.49 0.84
CA PHE A 476 -8.65 -35.02 1.57
C PHE A 476 -9.68 -35.62 0.61
N GLY A 477 -10.29 -36.72 1.05
CA GLY A 477 -11.41 -37.32 0.33
C GLY A 477 -12.66 -36.45 0.36
N PRO A 478 -13.66 -36.79 -0.49
CA PRO A 478 -14.87 -36.00 -0.61
C PRO A 478 -15.63 -35.91 0.72
N ARG A 479 -16.13 -34.72 1.04
CA ARG A 479 -16.78 -34.38 2.30
C ARG A 479 -18.30 -34.31 2.15
N LEU A 480 -18.99 -35.29 2.71
CA LEU A 480 -20.44 -35.27 2.86
C LEU A 480 -20.86 -34.14 3.81
N PHE A 481 -21.74 -33.24 3.35
CA PHE A 481 -22.28 -32.13 4.14
C PHE A 481 -23.81 -32.19 4.32
N ASP A 482 -24.52 -32.97 3.49
CA ASP A 482 -25.97 -33.13 3.60
C ASP A 482 -26.38 -34.56 3.22
N GLN A 483 -27.42 -35.07 3.90
CA GLN A 483 -28.02 -36.36 3.63
C GLN A 483 -29.54 -36.32 3.89
N LYS A 484 -30.33 -36.79 2.93
CA LYS A 484 -31.79 -36.63 2.97
C LYS A 484 -32.51 -37.85 2.42
N ASN A 485 -33.66 -38.15 3.02
CA ASN A 485 -34.68 -39.02 2.46
C ASN A 485 -35.99 -38.21 2.48
N ALA A 486 -36.15 -37.37 1.45
CA ALA A 486 -37.27 -36.45 1.30
C ALA A 486 -38.39 -36.99 0.40
N ALA A 487 -38.13 -38.11 -0.28
CA ALA A 487 -39.08 -38.77 -1.16
C ALA A 487 -38.96 -40.29 -0.97
N LEU A 488 -40.11 -40.98 -1.05
CA LEU A 488 -40.16 -42.43 -0.85
C LEU A 488 -39.24 -43.12 -1.88
N ASN A 489 -38.43 -44.06 -1.41
CA ASN A 489 -37.44 -44.79 -2.20
C ASN A 489 -36.30 -43.95 -2.80
N ILE A 490 -36.04 -42.73 -2.29
CA ILE A 490 -34.94 -41.89 -2.78
C ILE A 490 -34.11 -41.39 -1.59
N ILE A 491 -32.84 -41.79 -1.57
CA ILE A 491 -31.84 -41.25 -0.63
C ILE A 491 -30.89 -40.34 -1.39
N THR A 492 -30.74 -39.10 -0.93
CA THR A 492 -29.83 -38.10 -1.51
C THR A 492 -28.67 -37.84 -0.55
N LEU A 493 -27.44 -37.85 -1.07
CA LEU A 493 -26.21 -37.56 -0.35
C LEU A 493 -25.46 -36.46 -1.12
N SER A 494 -25.09 -35.37 -0.45
CA SER A 494 -24.41 -34.23 -1.08
C SER A 494 -23.04 -33.98 -0.48
N PHE A 495 -22.05 -33.84 -1.37
CA PHE A 495 -20.64 -33.68 -1.09
C PHE A 495 -20.15 -32.30 -1.54
N ALA A 496 -19.18 -31.74 -0.82
CA ALA A 496 -18.63 -30.42 -1.07
C ALA A 496 -17.80 -30.36 -2.37
N GLU A 497 -17.28 -31.50 -2.81
CA GLU A 497 -16.49 -31.65 -4.02
C GLU A 497 -17.20 -32.49 -5.08
N SER A 498 -16.84 -32.31 -6.35
CA SER A 498 -17.31 -33.19 -7.42
C SER A 498 -16.75 -34.60 -7.27
N LEU A 499 -17.60 -35.60 -7.46
CA LEU A 499 -17.23 -37.01 -7.33
C LEU A 499 -16.73 -37.61 -8.64
N ASP A 500 -15.89 -38.65 -8.52
CA ASP A 500 -15.67 -39.58 -9.60
C ASP A 500 -16.94 -40.39 -9.85
N THR A 501 -17.52 -40.26 -11.05
CA THR A 501 -18.79 -40.90 -11.39
C THR A 501 -18.68 -42.41 -11.46
N SER A 502 -17.52 -42.96 -11.82
CA SER A 502 -17.34 -44.42 -11.97
C SER A 502 -17.49 -45.16 -10.64
N GLY A 503 -16.86 -44.68 -9.56
CA GLY A 503 -17.01 -45.25 -8.23
C GLY A 503 -18.35 -44.91 -7.58
N ALA A 504 -18.84 -43.68 -7.78
CA ALA A 504 -20.05 -43.20 -7.14
C ALA A 504 -21.35 -43.81 -7.71
N THR A 505 -21.36 -44.29 -8.97
CA THR A 505 -22.54 -44.93 -9.57
C THR A 505 -22.61 -46.44 -9.35
N ASP A 506 -21.56 -47.08 -8.81
CA ASP A 506 -21.53 -48.53 -8.60
C ASP A 506 -22.39 -48.93 -7.39
N PRO A 507 -23.50 -49.68 -7.58
CA PRO A 507 -24.35 -50.10 -6.47
C PRO A 507 -23.63 -50.97 -5.43
N LEU A 508 -22.55 -51.67 -5.81
CA LEU A 508 -21.76 -52.50 -4.90
C LEU A 508 -20.96 -51.69 -3.87
N ASN A 509 -20.88 -50.37 -4.06
CA ASN A 509 -20.23 -49.46 -3.13
C ASN A 509 -21.15 -48.98 -2.00
N TYR A 510 -22.41 -49.42 -2.00
CA TYR A 510 -23.40 -49.00 -1.02
C TYR A 510 -24.01 -50.20 -0.30
N GLN A 511 -24.27 -50.02 0.99
CA GLN A 511 -25.09 -50.90 1.78
C GLN A 511 -26.08 -50.06 2.57
N ILE A 512 -27.37 -50.32 2.40
CA ILE A 512 -28.44 -49.64 3.12
C ILE A 512 -29.07 -50.64 4.07
N ALA A 513 -29.17 -50.26 5.35
CA ALA A 513 -29.83 -51.05 6.38
C ALA A 513 -30.87 -50.19 7.07
N ASP A 514 -32.08 -50.73 7.21
CA ASP A 514 -33.04 -50.22 8.18
C ASP A 514 -32.46 -50.39 9.60
N LEU A 515 -32.63 -49.37 10.43
CA LEU A 515 -32.18 -49.39 11.83
C LEU A 515 -33.32 -49.70 12.81
N ASP A 516 -34.55 -49.90 12.31
CA ASP A 516 -35.72 -50.29 13.08
C ASP A 516 -35.93 -49.36 14.30
N VAL A 517 -35.73 -48.05 14.14
CA VAL A 517 -35.70 -47.10 15.25
C VAL A 517 -37.10 -46.69 15.70
N ASN A 518 -38.01 -46.42 14.76
CA ASN A 518 -39.35 -45.93 15.09
C ASN A 518 -40.43 -47.02 15.01
N GLU A 519 -40.38 -47.90 14.01
CA GLU A 519 -41.31 -49.04 13.91
C GLU A 519 -40.59 -50.40 13.85
N PRO A 520 -40.12 -50.94 14.98
CA PRO A 520 -39.35 -52.20 15.02
C PRO A 520 -40.08 -53.47 14.52
N GLY A 521 -41.36 -53.35 14.16
CA GLY A 521 -42.17 -54.41 13.58
C GLY A 521 -42.26 -54.37 12.05
N ILE A 522 -41.71 -53.33 11.41
CA ILE A 522 -41.75 -53.11 9.97
C ILE A 522 -40.32 -52.90 9.46
N THR A 523 -39.57 -54.00 9.33
CA THR A 523 -38.21 -53.95 8.79
C THR A 523 -38.25 -53.85 7.26
N ASP A 524 -37.75 -52.73 6.73
CA ASP A 524 -37.60 -52.52 5.29
C ASP A 524 -36.34 -53.22 4.75
N SER A 525 -36.53 -54.09 3.76
CA SER A 525 -35.42 -54.70 2.99
C SER A 525 -35.19 -53.93 1.70
N LEU A 526 -34.33 -52.91 1.77
CA LEU A 526 -34.07 -52.02 0.64
C LEU A 526 -33.15 -52.64 -0.42
N ILE A 527 -33.61 -52.63 -1.67
CA ILE A 527 -32.81 -53.03 -2.83
C ILE A 527 -32.50 -51.77 -3.65
N ILE A 528 -31.23 -51.54 -3.98
CA ILE A 528 -30.84 -50.43 -4.87
C ILE A 528 -31.29 -50.77 -6.29
N ASP A 529 -32.09 -49.89 -6.90
CA ASP A 529 -32.53 -50.01 -8.30
C ASP A 529 -31.47 -49.42 -9.24
N PHE A 530 -31.13 -48.15 -9.03
CA PHE A 530 -30.04 -47.47 -9.73
C PHE A 530 -29.55 -46.27 -8.91
N ILE A 531 -28.41 -45.71 -9.34
CA ILE A 531 -27.78 -44.56 -8.70
C ILE A 531 -27.51 -43.49 -9.76
N GLU A 532 -27.93 -42.26 -9.48
CA GLU A 532 -27.58 -41.09 -10.27
C GLU A 532 -26.55 -40.26 -9.53
N VAL A 533 -25.55 -39.76 -10.26
CA VAL A 533 -24.54 -38.86 -9.73
C VAL A 533 -24.48 -37.62 -10.59
N ASP A 534 -24.65 -36.46 -9.96
CA ASP A 534 -24.56 -35.15 -10.59
C ASP A 534 -23.61 -34.28 -9.76
N GLU A 535 -22.43 -34.02 -10.32
CA GLU A 535 -21.30 -33.37 -9.64
C GLU A 535 -20.98 -33.98 -8.26
N GLY A 536 -21.37 -33.29 -7.19
CA GLY A 536 -21.19 -33.71 -5.80
C GLY A 536 -22.42 -34.39 -5.18
N THR A 537 -23.49 -34.64 -5.94
CA THR A 537 -24.75 -35.19 -5.41
C THR A 537 -24.97 -36.61 -5.91
N ILE A 538 -25.20 -37.53 -4.97
CA ILE A 538 -25.58 -38.93 -5.23
C ILE A 538 -27.05 -39.09 -4.88
N ARG A 539 -27.85 -39.61 -5.81
CA ARG A 539 -29.24 -40.03 -5.58
C ARG A 539 -29.33 -41.54 -5.74
N ILE A 540 -29.65 -42.23 -4.65
CA ILE A 540 -29.82 -43.68 -4.61
C ILE A 540 -31.31 -43.97 -4.67
N TYR A 541 -31.75 -44.57 -5.77
CA TYR A 541 -33.12 -45.01 -5.95
C TYR A 541 -33.26 -46.45 -5.46
N THR A 542 -34.20 -46.70 -4.57
CA THR A 542 -34.40 -48.00 -3.92
C THR A 542 -35.74 -48.63 -4.29
N LYS A 543 -35.93 -49.88 -3.88
CA LYS A 543 -37.22 -50.58 -3.82
C LYS A 543 -37.37 -51.18 -2.43
N GLY A 544 -38.62 -51.31 -1.97
CA GLY A 544 -38.94 -51.95 -0.70
C GLY A 544 -39.01 -51.00 0.50
N MET A 545 -38.89 -49.68 0.30
CA MET A 545 -39.10 -48.68 1.37
C MET A 545 -40.58 -48.47 1.61
N THR A 546 -41.00 -48.53 2.87
CA THR A 546 -42.35 -48.20 3.30
C THR A 546 -42.41 -46.79 3.91
N ILE A 547 -43.62 -46.24 4.03
CA ILE A 547 -43.82 -44.93 4.64
C ILE A 547 -43.82 -45.13 6.15
N GLN A 548 -42.71 -44.76 6.78
CA GLN A 548 -42.45 -44.82 8.21
C GLN A 548 -41.83 -43.48 8.62
N PRO A 549 -42.65 -42.48 9.02
CA PRO A 549 -42.16 -41.15 9.35
C PRO A 549 -41.05 -41.18 10.41
N GLU A 550 -39.99 -40.40 10.16
CA GLU A 550 -38.79 -40.33 10.98
C GLU A 550 -38.01 -41.66 11.11
N GLU A 551 -38.29 -42.69 10.31
CA GLU A 551 -37.51 -43.95 10.33
C GLU A 551 -36.07 -43.71 9.88
N HIS A 552 -35.13 -44.48 10.43
CA HIS A 552 -33.70 -44.26 10.25
C HIS A 552 -33.07 -45.36 9.39
N PHE A 553 -32.41 -44.95 8.31
CA PHE A 553 -31.63 -45.83 7.46
C PHE A 553 -30.14 -45.56 7.63
N SER A 554 -29.34 -46.59 7.89
CA SER A 554 -27.89 -46.52 7.78
C SER A 554 -27.47 -46.73 6.34
N VAL A 555 -26.73 -45.78 5.77
CA VAL A 555 -26.12 -45.87 4.45
C VAL A 555 -24.61 -45.94 4.63
N SER A 556 -24.04 -47.12 4.38
CA SER A 556 -22.61 -47.36 4.35
C SER A 556 -22.10 -47.25 2.92
N MET A 557 -21.12 -46.38 2.71
CA MET A 557 -20.49 -46.09 1.42
C MET A 557 -19.03 -46.51 1.45
N ARG A 558 -18.56 -47.19 0.41
CA ARG A 558 -17.13 -47.51 0.21
C ARG A 558 -16.66 -47.07 -1.16
N ASN A 559 -15.35 -46.88 -1.32
CA ASN A 559 -14.73 -46.55 -2.60
C ASN A 559 -15.26 -45.28 -3.30
N ILE A 560 -15.98 -44.41 -2.59
CA ILE A 560 -16.39 -43.10 -3.10
C ILE A 560 -15.14 -42.22 -3.17
N ARG A 561 -14.93 -41.57 -4.31
CA ARG A 561 -13.77 -40.71 -4.56
C ARG A 561 -14.19 -39.36 -5.10
N ASP A 562 -13.38 -38.35 -4.86
CA ASP A 562 -13.42 -37.12 -5.63
C ASP A 562 -12.79 -37.32 -7.03
N ARG A 563 -12.82 -36.28 -7.87
CA ARG A 563 -12.18 -36.30 -9.20
C ARG A 563 -10.65 -36.40 -9.17
N ASN A 564 -10.04 -36.12 -8.02
CA ASN A 564 -8.59 -36.22 -7.82
C ASN A 564 -8.19 -37.64 -7.37
N GLY A 565 -9.16 -38.53 -7.14
CA GLY A 565 -8.93 -39.92 -6.75
C GLY A 565 -8.80 -40.13 -5.25
N ASN A 566 -9.01 -39.11 -4.43
CA ASN A 566 -8.98 -39.22 -2.97
C ASN A 566 -10.23 -39.94 -2.49
N TYR A 567 -10.05 -40.95 -1.64
CA TYR A 567 -11.15 -41.73 -1.10
C TYR A 567 -11.84 -41.01 0.05
N ILE A 568 -13.16 -41.13 0.13
CA ILE A 568 -13.97 -40.76 1.30
C ILE A 568 -13.31 -41.30 2.57
N ASN A 569 -13.22 -40.48 3.62
CA ASN A 569 -12.60 -40.89 4.88
C ASN A 569 -13.63 -40.78 6.02
N PRO A 570 -13.85 -41.84 6.82
CA PRO A 570 -13.33 -43.22 6.66
C PRO A 570 -13.83 -43.92 5.38
N ASN A 571 -13.16 -45.00 4.96
CA ASN A 571 -13.60 -45.87 3.86
C ASN A 571 -13.67 -47.33 4.36
N PRO A 572 -14.86 -47.90 4.62
CA PRO A 572 -16.19 -47.34 4.40
C PRO A 572 -16.57 -46.22 5.38
N ARG A 573 -17.47 -45.31 4.95
CA ARG A 573 -18.15 -44.32 5.79
C ARG A 573 -19.62 -44.67 5.88
N ALA A 574 -20.14 -44.79 7.10
CA ALA A 574 -21.56 -44.95 7.36
C ALA A 574 -22.18 -43.63 7.83
N VAL A 575 -23.38 -43.35 7.36
CA VAL A 575 -24.20 -42.21 7.82
C VAL A 575 -25.64 -42.65 8.04
N THR A 576 -26.32 -41.99 8.98
CA THR A 576 -27.75 -42.18 9.19
C THR A 576 -28.52 -41.14 8.38
N VAL A 577 -29.53 -41.61 7.66
CA VAL A 577 -30.50 -40.81 6.92
C VAL A 577 -31.87 -41.04 7.55
N VAL A 578 -32.61 -39.95 7.77
CA VAL A 578 -33.93 -39.99 8.40
C VAL A 578 -35.00 -39.78 7.33
N GLN A 579 -36.05 -40.60 7.33
CA GLN A 579 -37.19 -40.46 6.43
C GLN A 579 -38.04 -39.26 6.84
N ARG A 580 -37.97 -38.18 6.04
CA ARG A 580 -38.73 -36.95 6.21
C ARG A 580 -39.37 -36.56 4.89
N LEU A 581 -40.43 -37.27 4.55
CA LEU A 581 -41.13 -37.08 3.28
C LEU A 581 -41.75 -35.68 3.23
N GLU A 582 -41.48 -34.93 2.15
CA GLU A 582 -42.02 -33.59 1.91
C GLU A 582 -43.38 -33.59 1.19
#